data_AF-A0A9J6H3D7-F1
#
_entry.id   AF-A0A9J6H3D7-F1
#
_cell.length_a   1.000
_cell.length_b   1.000
_cell.length_c   1.000
_cell.angle_alpha   90.00
_cell.angle_beta   90.00
_cell.angle_gamma   90.00
#
_symmetry.space_group_name_H-M   'P 1'
#
loop_
_entity.id
_entity.type
_entity.pdbx_description
1 polymer ?
#
loop_
_entity_poly.entity_id
_entity_poly.type
_entity_poly.pdbx_seq_one_letter_code
_entity_poly.pdbx_strand_id
1 'polypeptide(L)'
;MTRATVRERVSQVETQQWAGRAAAKPALHFYVAHKREIPRSGTLRTRRWQVSCGTAESAICELCGEQEESIEHVVLSCPRLEPQQPSGVSLEQALGFGQTEPSGDAAATSDGRD
;
A
#
# COMPACT_ATOMS: atom_id res chain seq x y z
N MET A 1 -11.24 -37.85 -17.50
CA MET A 1 -10.68 -36.84 -16.57
C MET A 1 -10.38 -35.58 -17.39
N THR A 2 -10.86 -34.39 -16.97
CA THR A 2 -10.72 -33.18 -17.80
C THR A 2 -9.45 -32.40 -17.44
N ARG A 3 -8.94 -31.58 -18.38
CA ARG A 3 -7.79 -30.69 -18.17
C ARG A 3 -8.01 -29.71 -17.01
N ALA A 4 -9.25 -29.29 -16.77
CA ALA A 4 -9.60 -28.45 -15.62
C ALA A 4 -9.41 -29.20 -14.30
N THR A 5 -9.90 -30.44 -14.20
CA THR A 5 -9.73 -31.28 -13.01
C THR A 5 -8.25 -31.57 -12.70
N VAL A 6 -7.43 -31.74 -13.73
CA VAL A 6 -5.98 -31.94 -13.55
C VAL A 6 -5.32 -30.68 -13.00
N ARG A 7 -5.63 -29.51 -13.55
CA ARG A 7 -5.10 -28.22 -13.07
C ARG A 7 -5.48 -27.93 -11.62
N GLU A 8 -6.73 -28.20 -11.26
CA GLU A 8 -7.20 -28.02 -9.89
C GLU A 8 -6.43 -28.90 -8.91
N ARG A 9 -6.24 -30.18 -9.26
CA ARG A 9 -5.44 -31.11 -8.45
C ARG A 9 -3.99 -30.67 -8.31
N VAL A 10 -3.36 -30.22 -9.40
CA VAL A 10 -1.97 -29.72 -9.36
C VAL A 10 -1.88 -28.49 -8.46
N SER A 11 -2.78 -27.52 -8.63
CA SER A 11 -2.86 -26.31 -7.79
C SER A 11 -2.99 -26.65 -6.30
N GLN A 12 -3.85 -27.60 -5.97
CA GLN A 12 -4.06 -28.06 -4.59
C GLN A 12 -2.79 -28.69 -3.99
N VAL A 13 -2.15 -29.59 -4.73
CA VAL A 13 -0.91 -30.28 -4.29
C VAL A 13 0.24 -29.29 -4.13
N GLU A 14 0.45 -28.41 -5.10
CA GLU A 14 1.50 -27.40 -5.03
C GLU A 14 1.29 -26.43 -3.85
N THR A 15 0.04 -26.02 -3.60
CA THR A 15 -0.32 -25.16 -2.46
C THR A 15 0.02 -25.84 -1.14
N GLN A 16 -0.32 -27.13 -0.98
CA GLN A 16 -0.01 -27.90 0.23
C GLN A 16 1.51 -28.04 0.44
N GLN A 17 2.26 -28.40 -0.61
CA GLN A 17 3.71 -28.55 -0.53
C GLN A 17 4.41 -27.22 -0.23
N TRP A 18 3.95 -26.13 -0.82
CA TRP A 18 4.46 -24.80 -0.51
C TRP A 18 4.16 -24.43 0.95
N ALA A 19 2.93 -24.63 1.43
CA ALA A 19 2.53 -24.29 2.80
C ALA A 19 3.36 -25.05 3.83
N GLY A 20 3.57 -26.36 3.64
CA GLY A 20 4.42 -27.16 4.54
C GLY A 20 5.87 -26.67 4.57
N ARG A 21 6.47 -26.41 3.40
CA ARG A 21 7.85 -25.89 3.29
C ARG A 21 8.00 -24.49 3.88
N ALA A 22 6.97 -23.66 3.77
CA ALA A 22 6.97 -22.31 4.31
C ALA A 22 6.74 -22.31 5.84
N ALA A 23 5.85 -23.17 6.35
CA ALA A 23 5.60 -23.31 7.79
C ALA A 23 6.82 -23.87 8.54
N ALA A 24 7.65 -24.70 7.89
CA ALA A 24 8.93 -25.16 8.45
C ALA A 24 9.96 -24.02 8.67
N LYS A 25 9.68 -22.80 8.19
CA LYS A 25 10.52 -21.62 8.38
C LYS A 25 9.84 -20.67 9.38
N PRO A 26 10.33 -20.54 10.63
CA PRO A 26 9.70 -19.70 11.64
C PRO A 26 9.46 -18.25 11.20
N ALA A 27 10.41 -17.68 10.45
CA ALA A 27 10.30 -16.33 9.89
C ALA A 27 9.11 -16.13 8.92
N LEU A 28 8.55 -17.21 8.37
CA LEU A 28 7.42 -17.16 7.45
C LEU A 28 6.09 -17.60 8.08
N HIS A 29 6.06 -17.94 9.37
CA HIS A 29 4.85 -18.43 10.04
C HIS A 29 3.67 -17.45 9.90
N PHE A 30 3.94 -16.17 10.13
CA PHE A 30 2.94 -15.11 9.97
C PHE A 30 2.46 -14.98 8.51
N TYR A 31 3.38 -15.03 7.55
CA TYR A 31 3.05 -14.97 6.12
C TYR A 31 2.16 -16.15 5.71
N VAL A 32 2.49 -17.37 6.15
CA VAL A 32 1.71 -18.57 5.81
C VAL A 32 0.31 -18.51 6.40
N ALA A 33 0.18 -18.08 7.66
CA ALA A 33 -1.11 -17.96 8.35
C ALA A 33 -2.05 -16.98 7.64
N HIS A 34 -1.53 -15.84 7.16
CA HIS A 34 -2.34 -14.76 6.60
C HIS A 34 -2.27 -14.67 5.05
N LYS A 35 -1.59 -15.59 4.35
CA LYS A 35 -1.41 -15.51 2.89
C LYS A 35 -2.73 -15.40 2.11
N ARG A 36 -3.80 -15.98 2.63
CA ARG A 36 -5.14 -15.90 2.00
C ARG A 36 -5.77 -14.51 2.12
N GLU A 37 -5.36 -13.73 3.12
CA GLU A 37 -5.78 -12.35 3.35
C GLU A 37 -4.89 -11.36 2.59
N ILE A 38 -3.66 -11.77 2.26
CA ILE A 38 -2.76 -11.04 1.38
C ILE A 38 -3.33 -11.13 -0.05
N PRO A 39 -3.78 -10.01 -0.66
CA PRO A 39 -4.20 -9.97 -2.04
C PRO A 39 -3.08 -10.50 -2.91
N ARG A 40 -3.42 -11.21 -3.99
CA ARG A 40 -2.41 -11.57 -5.00
C ARG A 40 -1.78 -10.28 -5.50
N SER A 41 -0.54 -10.04 -5.07
CA SER A 41 0.12 -8.74 -5.09
C SER A 41 0.30 -8.24 -6.52
N GLY A 42 -0.22 -7.05 -6.79
CA GLY A 42 -0.10 -6.32 -8.06
C GLY A 42 -1.31 -5.44 -8.37
N THR A 43 -2.47 -5.72 -7.78
CA THR A 43 -3.68 -4.91 -7.98
C THR A 43 -3.89 -3.98 -6.80
N LEU A 44 -4.07 -2.68 -7.09
CA LEU A 44 -4.55 -1.72 -6.10
C LEU A 44 -5.87 -2.25 -5.51
N ARG A 45 -6.02 -2.19 -4.18
CA ARG A 45 -7.23 -2.62 -3.46
C ARG A 45 -8.39 -1.64 -3.65
N THR A 46 -8.63 -1.21 -4.89
CA THR A 46 -9.75 -0.33 -5.20
C THR A 46 -11.07 -1.01 -4.83
N ARG A 47 -12.14 -0.24 -4.62
CA ARG A 47 -13.48 -0.75 -4.33
C ARG A 47 -13.94 -1.76 -5.38
N ARG A 48 -13.62 -1.55 -6.66
CA ARG A 48 -13.87 -2.52 -7.73
C ARG A 48 -13.23 -3.89 -7.45
N TRP A 49 -11.99 -3.92 -6.96
CA TRP A 49 -11.33 -5.17 -6.54
C TRP A 49 -12.03 -5.78 -5.31
N GLN A 50 -12.39 -4.96 -4.32
CA GLN A 50 -13.07 -5.41 -3.11
C GLN A 50 -14.44 -6.06 -3.40
N VAL A 51 -15.24 -5.48 -4.31
CA VAL A 51 -16.50 -6.09 -4.78
C VAL A 51 -16.23 -7.45 -5.43
N SER A 52 -15.22 -7.55 -6.29
CA SER A 52 -14.84 -8.83 -6.92
C SER A 52 -14.42 -9.89 -5.91
N CYS A 53 -13.88 -9.49 -4.75
CA CYS A 53 -13.51 -10.39 -3.66
C CYS A 53 -14.62 -10.59 -2.63
N GLY A 54 -15.78 -9.93 -2.79
CA GLY A 54 -16.90 -10.00 -1.86
C GLY A 54 -16.69 -9.26 -0.54
N THR A 55 -15.68 -8.38 -0.44
CA THR A 55 -15.37 -7.61 0.78
C THR A 55 -16.00 -6.21 0.78
N ALA A 56 -16.68 -5.82 -0.29
CA ALA A 56 -17.46 -4.59 -0.39
C ALA A 56 -18.73 -4.84 -1.21
N GLU A 57 -19.79 -4.08 -0.91
CA GLU A 57 -21.08 -4.16 -1.60
C GLU A 57 -21.14 -3.24 -2.82
N SER A 58 -20.30 -2.21 -2.85
CA SER A 58 -20.32 -1.16 -3.86
C SER A 58 -18.91 -0.89 -4.38
N ALA A 59 -18.83 -0.63 -5.69
CA ALA A 59 -17.61 -0.25 -6.37
C ALA A 59 -17.42 1.28 -6.43
N ILE A 60 -18.28 2.08 -5.80
CA ILE A 60 -18.19 3.55 -5.82
C ILE A 60 -16.97 4.04 -5.04
N CYS A 61 -16.27 5.04 -5.58
CA CYS A 61 -15.10 5.66 -4.99
C CYS A 61 -15.40 6.21 -3.60
N GLU A 62 -14.59 5.85 -2.62
CA GLU A 62 -14.77 6.31 -1.24
C GLU A 62 -14.42 7.79 -1.06
N LEU A 63 -13.54 8.31 -1.91
CA LEU A 63 -13.05 9.68 -1.81
C LEU A 63 -14.08 10.69 -2.31
N CYS A 64 -14.68 10.42 -3.48
CA CYS A 64 -15.65 11.34 -4.10
C CYS A 64 -17.11 10.88 -3.99
N GLY A 65 -17.39 9.58 -3.88
CA GLY A 65 -18.77 9.07 -3.83
C GLY A 65 -19.55 9.14 -5.15
N GLU A 66 -18.94 9.60 -6.23
CA GLU A 66 -19.66 9.94 -7.48
C GLU A 66 -19.41 8.94 -8.63
N GLN A 67 -18.20 8.39 -8.72
CA GLN A 67 -17.79 7.50 -9.82
C GLN A 67 -17.36 6.13 -9.28
N GLU A 68 -17.34 5.14 -10.16
CA GLU A 68 -16.75 3.83 -9.84
C GLU A 68 -15.25 3.97 -9.55
N GLU A 69 -14.79 3.34 -8.47
CA GLU A 69 -13.38 3.33 -8.06
C GLU A 69 -12.56 2.39 -8.93
N SER A 70 -11.87 2.99 -9.89
CA SER A 70 -10.80 2.36 -10.65
C SER A 70 -9.45 2.99 -10.30
N ILE A 71 -8.35 2.36 -10.73
CA ILE A 71 -7.00 2.93 -10.59
C ILE A 71 -6.93 4.27 -11.32
N GLU A 72 -7.47 4.33 -12.53
CA GLU A 72 -7.51 5.54 -13.34
C GLU A 72 -8.31 6.65 -12.66
N HIS A 73 -9.50 6.33 -12.13
CA HIS A 73 -10.28 7.29 -11.36
C HIS A 73 -9.47 7.82 -10.16
N VAL A 74 -8.95 6.94 -9.31
CA VAL A 74 -8.23 7.35 -8.09
C VAL A 74 -7.00 8.20 -8.41
N VAL A 75 -6.21 7.83 -9.40
CA VAL A 75 -4.90 8.46 -9.68
C VAL A 75 -5.03 9.70 -10.56
N LEU A 76 -5.88 9.66 -11.59
CA LEU A 76 -5.89 10.69 -12.65
C LEU A 76 -7.08 11.64 -12.57
N SER A 77 -8.20 11.21 -11.98
CA SER A 77 -9.47 11.91 -12.19
C SER A 77 -10.25 12.22 -10.90
N CYS A 78 -9.85 11.67 -9.75
CA CYS A 78 -10.62 11.83 -8.52
C CYS A 78 -10.45 13.27 -8.00
N PRO A 79 -11.53 14.08 -7.98
CA PRO A 79 -11.44 15.49 -7.63
C PRO A 79 -11.16 15.72 -6.13
N ARG A 80 -11.25 14.67 -5.32
CA ARG A 80 -11.05 14.70 -3.87
C ARG A 80 -9.65 14.26 -3.46
N LEU A 81 -8.82 13.84 -4.41
CA LEU A 81 -7.42 13.55 -4.17
C LEU A 81 -6.60 14.84 -4.26
N GLU A 82 -6.55 15.61 -3.16
CA GLU A 82 -5.72 16.81 -3.08
C GLU A 82 -4.35 16.47 -2.45
N PRO A 83 -3.23 16.67 -3.16
CA PRO A 83 -1.91 16.51 -2.56
C PRO A 83 -1.70 17.61 -1.51
N GLN A 84 -1.26 17.21 -0.31
CA GLN A 84 -1.00 18.16 0.80
C GLN A 84 0.17 19.10 0.50
N GLN A 85 1.07 18.73 -0.41
CA GLN A 85 2.23 19.53 -0.76
C GLN A 85 1.83 20.63 -1.76
N PRO A 86 2.17 21.90 -1.51
CA PRO A 86 1.88 22.98 -2.43
C PRO A 86 2.62 22.77 -3.75
N SER A 87 1.98 23.11 -4.86
CA SER A 87 2.61 23.10 -6.18
C SER A 87 3.85 23.99 -6.20
N GLY A 88 4.92 23.53 -6.85
CA GLY A 88 6.18 24.30 -7.01
C GLY A 88 7.26 24.00 -5.98
N VAL A 89 7.06 23.05 -5.07
CA VAL A 89 8.15 22.50 -4.25
C VAL A 89 9.03 21.58 -5.07
N SER A 90 10.34 21.58 -4.80
CA SER A 90 11.25 20.58 -5.37
C SER A 90 10.90 19.18 -4.84
N LEU A 91 11.27 18.13 -5.59
CA LEU A 91 11.05 16.75 -5.16
C LEU A 91 11.75 16.47 -3.83
N GLU A 92 12.95 17.01 -3.65
CA GLU A 92 13.75 16.91 -2.44
C GLU A 92 12.97 17.47 -1.24
N GLN A 93 12.43 18.69 -1.37
CA GLN A 93 11.62 19.32 -0.33
C GLN A 93 10.31 18.55 -0.06
N ALA A 94 9.63 18.09 -1.10
CA ALA A 94 8.40 17.30 -0.96
C ALA A 94 8.62 15.98 -0.20
N LEU A 95 9.81 15.41 -0.35
CA LEU A 95 10.26 14.20 0.35
C LEU A 95 10.90 14.52 1.72
N GLY A 96 11.03 15.80 2.10
CA GLY A 96 11.59 16.24 3.37
C GLY A 96 13.12 16.32 3.42
N PHE A 97 13.81 16.23 2.29
CA PHE A 97 15.26 16.45 2.21
C PHE A 97 15.57 17.95 2.28
N GLY A 98 16.37 18.38 3.26
CA GLY A 98 16.82 19.77 3.41
C GLY A 98 16.08 20.61 4.47
N GLN A 99 15.28 20.00 5.34
CA GLN A 99 14.85 20.67 6.57
C GLN A 99 16.06 20.78 7.51
N THR A 100 16.80 21.89 7.41
CA THR A 100 17.73 22.28 8.46
C THR A 100 16.86 22.73 9.63
N GLU A 101 16.65 21.83 10.59
CA GLU A 101 16.11 22.17 11.91
C GLU A 101 16.77 23.48 12.38
N PRO A 102 16.02 24.52 12.78
CA PRO A 102 16.65 25.68 13.39
C PRO A 102 17.36 25.19 14.64
N SER A 103 18.70 25.26 14.60
CA SER A 103 19.60 25.05 15.73
C SER A 103 19.19 26.00 16.85
N GLY A 104 18.29 25.55 17.72
CA GLY A 104 18.06 26.15 19.02
C GLY A 104 19.29 25.84 19.85
N ASP A 105 20.30 26.71 19.77
CA ASP A 105 21.21 27.07 20.85
C ASP A 105 22.24 28.10 20.36
N ALA A 106 22.63 28.99 21.28
CA ALA A 106 23.63 30.07 21.18
C ALA A 106 23.14 31.48 20.79
N ALA A 107 22.21 32.02 21.59
CA ALA A 107 22.33 33.42 22.01
C ALA A 107 23.58 33.55 22.91
N ALA A 108 24.77 33.67 22.30
CA ALA A 108 25.97 34.05 23.01
C ALA A 108 25.87 35.54 23.37
N THR A 109 25.52 35.81 24.63
CA THR A 109 25.67 37.13 25.23
C THR A 109 27.14 37.53 25.17
N SER A 110 27.45 38.59 24.43
CA SER A 110 28.73 39.28 24.53
C SER A 110 28.74 40.09 25.84
N ASP A 111 29.43 39.59 26.86
CA ASP A 111 29.79 40.37 28.05
C ASP A 111 31.27 40.74 27.96
N GLY A 112 31.51 42.05 27.94
CA GLY A 112 32.82 42.67 27.84
C GLY A 112 33.55 42.69 29.18
N ARG A 113 34.89 42.67 29.12
CA ARG A 113 35.74 42.91 30.28
C ARG A 113 36.90 43.81 29.90
N ASP A 114 36.86 45.02 30.43
CA ASP A 114 38.03 45.85 30.76
C ASP A 114 38.81 45.24 31.94
#